data_AF-A0A350PXW7-F1
#
_entry.id   AF-A0A350PXW7-F1
#
_cell.length_a   1.000
_cell.length_b   1.000
_cell.length_c   1.000
_cell.angle_alpha   90.00
_cell.angle_beta   90.00
_cell.angle_gamma   90.00
#
_symmetry.space_group_name_H-M   'P 1'
#
loop_
_entity.id
_entity.type
_entity.pdbx_description
1 polymer ?
#
loop_
_entity_poly.entity_id
_entity_poly.type
_entity_poly.pdbx_seq_one_letter_code
_entity_poly.pdbx_strand_id
1 'polypeptide(L)'
;MKCAWLGTVLLLVVVAGVQATDSTSDEVFLNLPTRWYQRDAYAVFSPVDPSTGQPARLGCWSVALAQILFYHHLSPHGDTSYQSLGTTVAANFDAAPVDLGLVAVDLRAAGVSPAQCQATARYLWYAALVTGKDFGTGTYIGNSDVRRERLARHFALTTRRLRSDQSSTAEIEAFIRAELQAGRPLLLYVEGSSAGEEGSGHALVIDGCRGSGALFETHCNLGWGGRDDGWYRFWQPIVTSLGTFNQPERWVLAVRPATAP
;
A
#
# COMPACT_ATOMS: atom_id res chain seq x y z
N MET A 1 -9.23 -17.96 -86.43
CA MET A 1 -8.77 -16.84 -85.59
C MET A 1 -9.91 -16.49 -84.64
N LYS A 2 -9.81 -16.92 -83.37
CA LYS A 2 -9.55 -16.09 -82.16
C LYS A 2 -10.74 -15.16 -81.84
N CYS A 3 -11.33 -15.11 -80.65
CA CYS A 3 -10.99 -15.63 -79.32
C CYS A 3 -12.27 -15.59 -78.46
N ALA A 4 -12.42 -16.58 -77.58
CA ALA A 4 -13.38 -16.57 -76.48
C ALA A 4 -12.92 -15.61 -75.37
N TRP A 5 -13.88 -14.99 -74.67
CA TRP A 5 -13.66 -14.38 -73.36
C TRP A 5 -14.72 -14.86 -72.38
N LEU A 6 -14.24 -15.59 -71.37
CA LEU A 6 -14.96 -15.97 -70.16
C LEU A 6 -15.03 -14.76 -69.24
N GLY A 7 -16.22 -14.40 -68.78
CA GLY A 7 -16.45 -13.43 -67.71
C GLY A 7 -16.72 -14.15 -66.40
N THR A 8 -15.73 -14.10 -65.51
CA THR A 8 -15.68 -14.73 -64.19
C THR A 8 -16.75 -14.19 -63.23
N VAL A 9 -17.48 -15.09 -62.57
CA VAL A 9 -18.37 -14.76 -61.44
C VAL A 9 -17.50 -14.46 -60.22
N LEU A 10 -17.56 -13.21 -59.73
CA LEU A 10 -16.86 -12.79 -58.52
C LEU A 10 -17.65 -13.28 -57.29
N LEU A 11 -17.14 -14.32 -56.63
CA LEU A 11 -17.68 -14.80 -55.36
C LEU A 11 -17.23 -13.83 -54.25
N LEU A 12 -18.14 -12.98 -53.75
CA LEU A 12 -17.89 -12.14 -52.58
C LEU A 12 -17.89 -13.03 -51.32
N VAL A 13 -16.70 -13.42 -50.86
CA VAL A 13 -16.54 -13.99 -49.53
C VAL A 13 -16.56 -12.83 -48.53
N VAL A 14 -17.70 -12.60 -47.88
CA VAL A 14 -17.76 -11.76 -46.69
C VAL A 14 -17.09 -12.54 -45.57
N VAL A 15 -15.79 -12.32 -45.38
CA VAL A 15 -15.14 -12.69 -44.13
C VAL A 15 -15.70 -11.74 -43.09
N ALA A 16 -16.62 -12.23 -42.26
CA ALA A 16 -17.02 -11.54 -41.05
C ALA A 16 -15.75 -11.39 -40.21
N GLY A 17 -15.14 -10.20 -40.27
CA GLY A 17 -14.09 -9.82 -39.34
C GLY A 17 -14.68 -9.93 -37.95
N VAL A 18 -14.18 -10.86 -37.16
CA VAL A 18 -14.30 -10.78 -35.71
C VAL A 18 -13.68 -9.44 -35.36
N GLN A 19 -14.51 -8.44 -35.10
CA GLN A 19 -14.06 -7.26 -34.40
C GLN A 19 -13.52 -7.80 -33.08
N ALA A 20 -12.19 -7.76 -32.93
CA ALA A 20 -11.57 -7.90 -31.63
C ALA A 20 -12.28 -6.88 -30.74
N THR A 21 -13.07 -7.40 -29.81
CA THR A 21 -13.60 -6.58 -28.73
C THR A 21 -12.38 -6.01 -28.05
N ASP A 22 -12.20 -4.70 -28.22
CA ASP A 22 -11.19 -3.92 -27.51
C ASP A 22 -11.34 -4.26 -26.03
N SER A 23 -10.37 -5.00 -25.49
CA SER A 23 -10.37 -5.42 -24.10
C SER A 23 -10.18 -4.16 -23.27
N THR A 24 -11.29 -3.54 -22.87
CA THR A 24 -11.31 -2.60 -21.76
C THR A 24 -10.61 -3.29 -20.61
N SER A 25 -9.44 -2.78 -20.25
CA SER A 25 -8.34 -3.49 -19.62
C SER A 25 -8.75 -4.21 -18.34
N ASP A 26 -8.16 -5.39 -18.09
CA ASP A 26 -8.08 -6.06 -16.78
C ASP A 26 -7.29 -5.23 -15.74
N GLU A 27 -7.27 -3.89 -15.88
CA GLU A 27 -6.62 -2.97 -14.96
C GLU A 27 -7.63 -2.48 -13.92
N VAL A 28 -7.25 -2.59 -12.66
CA VAL A 28 -7.93 -1.91 -11.56
C VAL A 28 -6.92 -0.99 -10.93
N PHE A 29 -7.24 0.29 -10.82
CA PHE A 29 -6.34 1.28 -10.23
C PHE A 29 -7.13 2.29 -9.40
N LEU A 30 -6.98 2.20 -8.08
CA LEU A 30 -7.62 3.07 -7.09
C LEU A 30 -6.94 4.44 -6.99
N ASN A 31 -5.67 4.53 -7.43
CA ASN A 31 -4.87 5.75 -7.52
C ASN A 31 -4.86 6.54 -6.20
N LEU A 32 -4.28 5.95 -5.15
CA LEU A 32 -4.21 6.58 -3.84
C LEU A 32 -3.41 7.90 -3.94
N PRO A 33 -4.00 9.05 -3.55
CA PRO A 33 -3.37 10.35 -3.76
C PRO A 33 -2.27 10.65 -2.72
N THR A 34 -2.21 9.88 -1.63
CA THR A 34 -1.26 10.10 -0.53
C THR A 34 0.17 9.87 -0.99
N ARG A 35 1.06 10.81 -0.68
CA ARG A 35 2.51 10.75 -0.92
C ARG A 35 3.22 10.99 0.40
N TRP A 36 2.98 10.10 1.36
CA TRP A 36 3.52 10.23 2.70
C TRP A 36 4.93 9.66 2.83
N TYR A 37 5.63 10.13 3.88
CA TYR A 37 6.99 9.70 4.22
C TYR A 37 7.07 9.27 5.68
N GLN A 38 8.19 8.63 6.05
CA GLN A 38 8.38 8.06 7.39
C GLN A 38 9.14 8.97 8.37
N ARG A 39 9.63 10.13 7.90
CA ARG A 39 10.55 11.02 8.63
C ARG A 39 10.12 12.49 8.51
N ASP A 40 10.91 13.38 9.09
CA ASP A 40 10.76 14.83 9.00
C ASP A 40 9.39 15.30 9.50
N ALA A 41 8.73 16.21 8.76
CA ALA A 41 7.42 16.78 9.09
C ALA A 41 6.34 15.71 9.37
N TYR A 42 6.46 14.52 8.78
CA TYR A 42 5.53 13.42 8.99
C TYR A 42 5.68 12.75 10.35
N ALA A 43 6.89 12.75 10.93
CA ALA A 43 7.25 12.02 12.13
C ALA A 43 7.43 12.93 13.37
N VAL A 44 7.00 14.20 13.31
CA VAL A 44 7.27 15.19 14.38
C VAL A 44 6.69 14.83 15.76
N PHE A 45 5.69 13.95 15.82
CA PHE A 45 5.12 13.46 17.07
C PHE A 45 5.79 12.18 17.60
N SER A 46 6.70 11.56 16.82
CA SER A 46 7.47 10.42 17.28
C SER A 46 8.42 10.80 18.43
N PRO A 47 8.74 9.86 19.33
CA PRO A 47 9.82 10.05 20.30
C PRO A 47 11.12 10.42 19.59
N VAL A 48 11.97 11.19 20.26
CA VAL A 48 13.31 11.50 19.75
C VAL A 48 14.14 10.21 19.77
N ASP A 49 14.74 9.87 18.63
CA ASP A 49 15.72 8.80 18.52
C ASP A 49 17.04 9.27 19.16
N PRO A 50 17.51 8.63 20.25
CA PRO A 50 18.69 9.07 20.98
C PRO A 50 19.97 8.98 20.14
N SER A 51 20.00 8.17 19.08
CA SER A 51 21.17 8.03 18.21
C SER A 51 21.34 9.20 17.23
N THR A 52 20.24 9.88 16.87
CA THR A 52 20.26 10.97 15.87
C THR A 52 19.85 12.33 16.44
N GLY A 53 19.19 12.36 17.61
CA GLY A 53 18.60 13.57 18.17
C GLY A 53 17.40 14.09 17.38
N GLN A 54 16.87 13.31 16.42
CA GLN A 54 15.72 13.67 15.58
C GLN A 54 14.50 12.80 15.92
N PRO A 55 13.28 13.21 15.56
CA PRO A 55 12.11 12.34 15.70
C PRO A 55 12.30 10.98 15.00
N ALA A 56 12.00 9.90 15.72
CA ALA A 56 12.17 8.55 15.22
C ALA A 56 11.28 8.27 14.00
N ARG A 57 11.78 7.44 13.07
CA ARG A 57 11.02 7.07 11.88
C ARG A 57 9.73 6.32 12.24
N LEU A 58 8.63 6.64 11.57
CA LEU A 58 7.32 6.00 11.76
C LEU A 58 7.31 4.52 11.38
N GLY A 59 8.19 4.12 10.45
CA GLY A 59 8.27 2.76 9.91
C GLY A 59 7.35 2.49 8.72
N CYS A 60 7.80 1.60 7.84
CA CYS A 60 7.15 1.32 6.56
C CYS A 60 5.73 0.74 6.71
N TRP A 61 5.52 -0.20 7.65
CA TRP A 61 4.19 -0.76 7.91
C TRP A 61 3.23 0.31 8.41
N SER A 62 3.69 1.19 9.31
CA SER A 62 2.86 2.26 9.85
C SER A 62 2.37 3.20 8.76
N VAL A 63 3.26 3.63 7.86
CA VAL A 63 2.88 4.55 6.76
C VAL A 63 2.02 3.85 5.72
N ALA A 64 2.35 2.61 5.32
CA ALA A 64 1.54 1.85 4.39
C ALA A 64 0.11 1.60 4.91
N LEU A 65 -0.01 1.18 6.18
CA LEU A 65 -1.33 1.01 6.82
C LEU A 65 -2.05 2.35 6.96
N ALA A 66 -1.37 3.43 7.35
CA ALA A 66 -2.00 4.73 7.47
C ALA A 66 -2.63 5.20 6.15
N GLN A 67 -1.94 5.01 5.01
CA GLN A 67 -2.46 5.36 3.69
C GLN A 67 -3.74 4.57 3.36
N ILE A 68 -3.75 3.26 3.66
CA ILE A 68 -4.92 2.39 3.46
C ILE A 68 -6.08 2.79 4.40
N LEU A 69 -5.79 3.04 5.67
CA LEU A 69 -6.79 3.47 6.66
C LEU A 69 -7.41 4.82 6.28
N PHE A 70 -6.58 5.75 5.80
CA PHE A 70 -7.02 7.08 5.36
C PHE A 70 -7.89 7.00 4.11
N TYR A 71 -7.53 6.15 3.15
CA TYR A 71 -8.36 5.87 1.97
C TYR A 71 -9.76 5.40 2.34
N HIS A 72 -9.88 4.63 3.43
CA HIS A 72 -11.17 4.19 3.98
C HIS A 72 -11.83 5.19 4.95
N HIS A 73 -11.26 6.39 5.13
CA HIS A 73 -11.73 7.40 6.08
C HIS A 73 -11.87 6.88 7.52
N LEU A 74 -10.99 5.96 7.94
CA LEU A 74 -11.02 5.37 9.26
C LEU A 74 -10.22 6.21 10.26
N SER A 75 -10.81 6.48 11.42
CA SER A 75 -10.13 7.13 12.55
C SER A 75 -9.93 6.13 13.69
N PRO A 76 -8.80 6.19 14.41
CA PRO A 76 -8.59 5.35 15.58
C PRO A 76 -9.48 5.82 16.74
N HIS A 77 -9.92 4.89 17.59
CA HIS A 77 -10.68 5.19 18.81
C HIS A 77 -10.07 4.50 20.04
N GLY A 78 -10.43 4.98 21.23
CA GLY A 78 -9.89 4.53 22.50
C GLY A 78 -8.47 5.03 22.75
N ASP A 79 -7.68 4.24 23.48
CA ASP A 79 -6.30 4.59 23.84
C ASP A 79 -5.34 3.41 23.67
N THR A 80 -4.05 3.73 23.62
CA THR A 80 -2.97 2.73 23.59
C THR A 80 -1.79 3.22 24.41
N SER A 81 -1.08 2.27 25.02
CA SER A 81 0.15 2.51 25.76
C SER A 81 1.05 1.27 25.69
N TYR A 82 2.34 1.45 25.40
CA TYR A 82 3.33 0.39 25.42
C TYR A 82 4.75 0.92 25.58
N GLN A 83 5.70 0.03 25.87
CA GLN A 83 7.13 0.37 25.96
C GLN A 83 7.80 0.26 24.59
N SER A 84 8.59 1.28 24.23
CA SER A 84 9.46 1.28 23.07
C SER A 84 10.84 1.80 23.48
N LEU A 85 11.87 0.98 23.31
CA LEU A 85 13.24 1.24 23.80
C LEU A 85 13.30 1.84 25.23
N GLY A 86 12.50 1.30 26.15
CA GLY A 86 12.46 1.75 27.55
C GLY A 86 11.74 3.09 27.79
N THR A 87 11.10 3.65 26.75
CA THR A 87 10.23 4.82 26.85
C THR A 87 8.77 4.40 26.70
N THR A 88 7.90 4.88 27.59
CA THR A 88 6.45 4.73 27.42
C THR A 88 5.99 5.61 26.26
N VAL A 89 5.39 5.01 25.25
CA VAL A 89 4.65 5.71 24.20
C VAL A 89 3.17 5.45 24.38
N ALA A 90 2.37 6.52 24.35
CA ALA A 90 0.94 6.44 24.59
C ALA A 90 0.17 7.54 23.87
N ALA A 91 -1.10 7.26 23.56
CA ALA A 91 -2.06 8.24 23.10
C ALA A 91 -3.47 7.82 23.50
N ASN A 92 -4.29 8.80 23.84
CA ASN A 92 -5.75 8.66 23.87
C ASN A 92 -6.29 9.34 22.61
N PHE A 93 -6.81 8.55 21.68
CA PHE A 93 -7.30 9.01 20.39
C PHE A 93 -8.60 9.80 20.52
N ASP A 94 -9.45 9.42 21.47
CA ASP A 94 -10.73 10.09 21.73
C ASP A 94 -10.55 11.46 22.41
N ALA A 95 -9.47 11.63 23.17
CA ALA A 95 -9.13 12.91 23.82
C ALA A 95 -8.53 13.95 22.84
N ALA A 96 -7.98 13.50 21.71
CA ALA A 96 -7.34 14.36 20.72
C ALA A 96 -7.62 13.86 19.28
N PRO A 97 -8.91 13.82 18.87
CA PRO A 97 -9.29 13.29 17.56
C PRO A 97 -8.64 14.08 16.43
N VAL A 98 -8.38 13.40 15.32
CA VAL A 98 -7.89 14.03 14.10
C VAL A 98 -9.06 14.30 13.17
N ASP A 99 -9.24 15.55 12.77
CA ASP A 99 -10.11 15.88 11.65
C ASP A 99 -9.48 15.40 10.34
N LEU A 100 -10.04 14.34 9.76
CA LEU A 100 -9.56 13.78 8.49
C LEU A 100 -9.67 14.76 7.32
N GLY A 101 -10.54 15.77 7.39
CA GLY A 101 -10.61 16.84 6.40
C GLY A 101 -9.40 17.77 6.40
N LEU A 102 -8.64 17.80 7.50
CA LEU A 102 -7.37 18.52 7.62
C LEU A 102 -6.15 17.64 7.29
N VAL A 103 -6.31 16.33 7.09
CA VAL A 103 -5.19 15.46 6.73
C VAL A 103 -4.82 15.70 5.26
N ALA A 104 -3.62 16.21 5.01
CA ALA A 104 -3.10 16.49 3.69
C ALA A 104 -2.50 15.24 3.04
N VAL A 105 -2.72 15.09 1.74
CA VAL A 105 -2.19 13.96 0.97
C VAL A 105 -0.68 14.03 0.74
N ASP A 106 -0.08 15.23 0.77
CA ASP A 106 1.38 15.43 0.69
C ASP A 106 1.79 16.68 1.46
N LEU A 107 2.61 16.54 2.50
CA LEU A 107 3.09 17.68 3.30
C LEU A 107 4.14 18.54 2.60
N ARG A 108 4.67 18.10 1.46
CA ARG A 108 5.62 18.87 0.65
C ARG A 108 4.93 19.70 -0.43
N ALA A 109 3.61 19.53 -0.59
CA ALA A 109 2.85 20.32 -1.53
C ALA A 109 2.84 21.80 -1.13
N ALA A 110 2.82 22.68 -2.12
CA ALA A 110 2.69 24.11 -1.88
C ALA A 110 1.33 24.43 -1.22
N GLY A 111 1.33 25.35 -0.25
CA GLY A 111 0.10 25.83 0.40
C GLY A 111 -0.44 24.95 1.53
N VAL A 112 0.28 23.90 1.94
CA VAL A 112 -0.09 23.11 3.14
C VAL A 112 0.03 24.00 4.38
N SER A 113 -1.09 24.16 5.09
CA SER A 113 -1.18 24.98 6.29
C SER A 113 -0.57 24.28 7.53
N PRO A 114 -0.19 25.03 8.58
CA PRO A 114 0.27 24.45 9.84
C PRO A 114 -0.75 23.46 10.46
N ALA A 115 -2.05 23.74 10.33
CA ALA A 115 -3.10 22.85 10.83
C ALA A 115 -3.11 21.52 10.07
N GLN A 116 -2.92 21.56 8.74
CA GLN A 116 -2.82 20.35 7.93
C GLN A 116 -1.55 19.55 8.24
N CYS A 117 -0.42 20.22 8.44
CA CYS A 117 0.81 19.57 8.91
C CYS A 117 0.58 18.84 10.24
N GLN A 118 -0.05 19.51 11.21
CA GLN A 118 -0.32 18.94 12.52
C GLN A 118 -1.28 17.75 12.46
N ALA A 119 -2.39 17.88 11.72
CA ALA A 119 -3.38 16.81 11.56
C ALA A 119 -2.77 15.57 10.89
N THR A 120 -2.02 15.77 9.80
CA THR A 120 -1.38 14.68 9.05
C THR A 120 -0.33 13.94 9.88
N ALA A 121 0.57 14.69 10.54
CA ALA A 121 1.59 14.09 11.38
C ALA A 121 0.97 13.35 12.59
N ARG A 122 -0.11 13.88 13.19
CA ARG A 122 -0.82 13.22 14.29
C ARG A 122 -1.51 11.94 13.83
N TYR A 123 -2.15 11.96 12.66
CA TYR A 123 -2.79 10.78 12.09
C TYR A 123 -1.78 9.66 11.84
N LEU A 124 -0.64 9.98 11.23
CA LEU A 124 0.47 9.05 10.99
C LEU A 124 1.07 8.51 12.29
N TRP A 125 1.23 9.37 13.30
CA TRP A 125 1.66 8.99 14.63
C TRP A 125 0.70 7.98 15.28
N TYR A 126 -0.62 8.23 15.22
CA TYR A 126 -1.62 7.30 15.75
C TYR A 126 -1.61 5.97 15.01
N ALA A 127 -1.52 5.97 13.69
CA ALA A 127 -1.36 4.76 12.92
C ALA A 127 -0.09 3.97 13.33
N ALA A 128 1.03 4.65 13.59
CA ALA A 128 2.26 4.02 14.06
C ALA A 128 2.10 3.40 15.46
N LEU A 129 1.41 4.08 16.38
CA LEU A 129 1.10 3.55 17.71
C LEU A 129 0.20 2.31 17.67
N VAL A 130 -0.86 2.34 16.86
CA VAL A 130 -1.75 1.18 16.68
C VAL A 130 -1.00 0.02 16.02
N THR A 131 -0.15 0.32 15.04
CA THR A 131 0.74 -0.67 14.39
C THR A 131 1.79 -1.22 15.37
N GLY A 132 1.99 -0.57 16.53
CA GLY A 132 2.95 -0.99 17.54
C GLY A 132 4.38 -0.76 17.09
N LYS A 133 4.68 0.38 16.46
CA LYS A 133 6.04 0.72 16.06
C LYS A 133 6.97 0.75 17.27
N ASP A 134 8.11 0.05 17.17
CA ASP A 134 9.19 0.18 18.14
C ASP A 134 10.13 1.32 17.69
N PHE A 135 9.90 2.53 18.17
CA PHE A 135 10.60 3.73 17.76
C PHE A 135 12.10 3.65 18.07
N GLY A 136 12.91 4.20 17.16
CA GLY A 136 14.38 4.07 17.20
C GLY A 136 14.91 2.74 16.65
N THR A 137 14.05 1.79 16.25
CA THR A 137 14.47 0.50 15.68
C THR A 137 13.92 0.26 14.26
N GLY A 138 14.33 -0.86 13.65
CA GLY A 138 13.73 -1.38 12.44
C GLY A 138 12.49 -2.26 12.63
N THR A 139 12.07 -2.51 13.87
CA THR A 139 11.09 -3.55 14.21
C THR A 139 9.75 -2.97 14.68
N TYR A 140 8.83 -3.88 15.02
CA TYR A 140 7.50 -3.62 15.58
C TYR A 140 7.30 -4.51 16.80
N ILE A 141 6.56 -4.01 17.79
CA ILE A 141 6.21 -4.72 19.00
C ILE A 141 5.19 -5.81 18.69
N GLY A 142 5.49 -7.03 19.12
CA GLY A 142 4.63 -8.19 18.95
C GLY A 142 4.67 -8.80 17.54
N ASN A 143 4.04 -9.97 17.42
CA ASN A 143 3.93 -10.70 16.16
C ASN A 143 2.82 -10.12 15.26
N SER A 144 2.57 -10.76 14.11
CA SER A 144 1.53 -10.30 13.17
C SER A 144 0.11 -10.32 13.76
N ASP A 145 -0.17 -11.24 14.69
CA ASP A 145 -1.52 -11.43 15.23
C ASP A 145 -1.85 -10.33 16.23
N VAL A 146 -0.89 -9.98 17.10
CA VAL A 146 -1.00 -8.82 18.00
C VAL A 146 -1.28 -7.54 17.22
N ARG A 147 -0.58 -7.33 16.09
CA ARG A 147 -0.82 -6.17 15.22
C ARG A 147 -2.21 -6.17 14.61
N ARG A 148 -2.68 -7.32 14.11
CA ARG A 148 -4.03 -7.46 13.54
C ARG A 148 -5.11 -7.19 14.59
N GLU A 149 -4.93 -7.67 15.81
CA GLU A 149 -5.84 -7.42 16.93
C GLU A 149 -5.89 -5.93 17.29
N ARG A 150 -4.73 -5.26 17.37
CA ARG A 150 -4.67 -3.81 17.61
C ARG A 150 -5.39 -3.01 16.52
N LEU A 151 -5.14 -3.34 15.25
CA LEU A 151 -5.83 -2.69 14.13
C LEU A 151 -7.35 -2.89 14.21
N ALA A 152 -7.80 -4.12 14.44
CA ALA A 152 -9.22 -4.44 14.55
C ALA A 152 -9.87 -3.69 15.72
N ARG A 153 -9.19 -3.66 16.88
CA ARG A 153 -9.65 -2.95 18.08
C ARG A 153 -9.82 -1.47 17.81
N HIS A 154 -8.84 -0.79 17.20
CA HIS A 154 -8.85 0.68 17.15
C HIS A 154 -9.52 1.26 15.90
N PHE A 155 -9.72 0.49 14.83
CA PHE A 155 -10.28 1.02 13.57
C PHE A 155 -11.53 0.29 13.09
N ALA A 156 -12.15 -0.55 13.92
CA ALA A 156 -13.38 -1.28 13.60
C ALA A 156 -13.30 -1.99 12.24
N LEU A 157 -12.27 -2.80 12.06
CA LEU A 157 -11.95 -3.46 10.79
C LEU A 157 -11.57 -4.93 11.00
N THR A 158 -11.58 -5.68 9.91
CA THR A 158 -10.98 -7.01 9.84
C THR A 158 -9.83 -7.01 8.85
N THR A 159 -8.97 -8.02 8.93
CA THR A 159 -7.84 -8.16 8.02
C THR A 159 -7.78 -9.57 7.46
N ARG A 160 -7.28 -9.73 6.22
CA ARG A 160 -7.00 -11.04 5.63
C ARG A 160 -5.62 -11.02 4.99
N ARG A 161 -4.80 -12.03 5.29
CA ARG A 161 -3.43 -12.14 4.78
C ARG A 161 -3.29 -13.37 3.91
N LEU A 162 -2.55 -13.25 2.81
CA LEU A 162 -1.96 -14.38 2.09
C LEU A 162 -0.44 -14.24 2.06
N ARG A 163 0.27 -15.36 1.96
CA ARG A 163 1.72 -15.42 1.80
C ARG A 163 2.07 -16.30 0.60
N SER A 164 3.07 -15.92 -0.18
CA SER A 164 3.48 -16.68 -1.38
C SER A 164 4.06 -18.06 -1.08
N ASP A 165 4.50 -18.33 0.15
CA ASP A 165 4.95 -19.65 0.60
C ASP A 165 3.80 -20.57 1.04
N GLN A 166 2.57 -20.04 1.13
CA GLN A 166 1.38 -20.75 1.63
C GLN A 166 0.19 -20.69 0.68
N SER A 167 0.34 -20.06 -0.47
CA SER A 167 -0.74 -19.85 -1.44
C SER A 167 -0.16 -19.90 -2.85
N SER A 168 -0.94 -20.44 -3.78
CA SER A 168 -0.55 -20.46 -5.19
C SER A 168 -0.52 -19.05 -5.79
N THR A 169 0.24 -18.90 -6.88
CA THR A 169 0.28 -17.68 -7.69
C THR A 169 -1.12 -17.22 -8.08
N ALA A 170 -1.95 -18.13 -8.58
CA ALA A 170 -3.32 -17.81 -9.02
C ALA A 170 -4.21 -17.33 -7.86
N GLU A 171 -4.09 -17.93 -6.68
CA GLU A 171 -4.84 -17.49 -5.48
C GLU A 171 -4.45 -16.09 -5.04
N ILE A 172 -3.16 -15.74 -5.10
CA ILE A 172 -2.68 -14.40 -4.72
C ILE A 172 -3.13 -13.36 -5.75
N GLU A 173 -2.98 -13.62 -7.05
CA GLU A 173 -3.44 -12.71 -8.11
C GLU A 173 -4.95 -12.46 -8.02
N ALA A 174 -5.73 -13.54 -7.86
CA ALA A 174 -7.18 -13.43 -7.70
C ALA A 174 -7.55 -12.66 -6.42
N PHE A 175 -6.83 -12.88 -5.32
CA PHE A 175 -7.06 -12.15 -4.07
C PHE A 175 -6.78 -10.65 -4.21
N ILE A 176 -5.62 -10.27 -4.76
CA ILE A 176 -5.27 -8.85 -4.99
C ILE A 176 -6.33 -8.19 -5.87
N ARG A 177 -6.67 -8.83 -6.99
CA ARG A 177 -7.66 -8.31 -7.93
C ARG A 177 -9.03 -8.14 -7.29
N ALA A 178 -9.51 -9.13 -6.56
CA ALA A 178 -10.82 -9.07 -5.90
C ALA A 178 -10.90 -7.99 -4.81
N GLU A 179 -9.82 -7.78 -4.04
CA GLU A 179 -9.77 -6.71 -3.05
C GLU A 179 -9.78 -5.33 -3.73
N LEU A 180 -8.97 -5.12 -4.77
CA LEU A 180 -8.93 -3.86 -5.52
C LEU A 180 -10.26 -3.58 -6.23
N GLN A 181 -10.88 -4.58 -6.88
CA GLN A 181 -12.20 -4.44 -7.51
C GLN A 181 -13.28 -4.03 -6.51
N ALA A 182 -13.13 -4.43 -5.26
CA ALA A 182 -14.02 -4.06 -4.19
C ALA A 182 -13.59 -2.79 -3.43
N GLY A 183 -12.70 -1.99 -4.04
CA GLY A 183 -12.25 -0.71 -3.51
C GLY A 183 -11.40 -0.84 -2.25
N ARG A 184 -10.56 -1.87 -2.15
CA ARG A 184 -9.69 -2.09 -0.98
C ARG A 184 -8.22 -2.19 -1.40
N PRO A 185 -7.41 -1.14 -1.17
CA PRO A 185 -5.97 -1.24 -1.34
C PRO A 185 -5.38 -2.21 -0.31
N LEU A 186 -4.26 -2.83 -0.65
CA LEU A 186 -3.61 -3.85 0.16
C LEU A 186 -2.25 -3.38 0.64
N LEU A 187 -1.81 -3.85 1.80
CA LEU A 187 -0.40 -3.76 2.17
C LEU A 187 0.34 -4.94 1.52
N LEU A 188 1.47 -4.65 0.87
CA LEU A 188 2.44 -5.65 0.44
C LEU A 188 3.69 -5.53 1.31
N TYR A 189 4.16 -6.65 1.84
CA TYR A 189 5.48 -6.78 2.42
C TYR A 189 6.38 -7.60 1.49
N VAL A 190 7.57 -7.07 1.22
CA VAL A 190 8.60 -7.68 0.39
C VAL A 190 9.93 -7.71 1.14
N GLU A 191 10.78 -8.69 0.84
CA GLU A 191 12.11 -8.82 1.44
C GLU A 191 13.21 -8.61 0.40
N GLY A 192 14.37 -8.13 0.85
CA GLY A 192 15.56 -7.94 0.04
C GLY A 192 16.57 -7.02 0.70
N SER A 193 17.51 -6.53 -0.08
CA SER A 193 18.52 -5.58 0.39
C SER A 193 18.16 -4.18 -0.08
N SER A 194 17.79 -3.31 0.85
CA SER A 194 17.64 -1.88 0.61
C SER A 194 18.70 -1.09 1.39
N ALA A 195 19.28 -0.09 0.73
CA ALA A 195 20.18 0.93 1.29
C ALA A 195 21.18 0.46 2.37
N GLY A 196 21.99 -0.57 2.07
CA GLY A 196 23.12 -0.96 2.93
C GLY A 196 22.76 -1.80 4.16
N GLU A 197 21.50 -2.19 4.34
CA GLU A 197 21.08 -3.15 5.37
C GLU A 197 20.69 -4.47 4.69
N GLU A 198 21.61 -5.45 4.70
CA GLU A 198 21.31 -6.84 4.32
C GLU A 198 20.19 -7.38 5.22
N GLY A 199 19.11 -7.91 4.63
CA GLY A 199 17.97 -8.49 5.36
C GLY A 199 16.88 -7.51 5.78
N SER A 200 16.76 -6.33 5.13
CA SER A 200 15.70 -5.36 5.41
C SER A 200 14.48 -5.51 4.48
N GLY A 201 13.37 -6.05 5.00
CA GLY A 201 12.10 -6.04 4.27
C GLY A 201 11.38 -4.70 4.33
N HIS A 202 10.49 -4.45 3.37
CA HIS A 202 9.76 -3.20 3.20
C HIS A 202 8.26 -3.45 3.07
N ALA A 203 7.45 -2.57 3.67
CA ALA A 203 6.00 -2.57 3.54
C ALA A 203 5.56 -1.37 2.71
N LEU A 204 4.70 -1.63 1.72
CA LEU A 204 4.19 -0.67 0.75
C LEU A 204 2.71 -0.91 0.49
N VAL A 205 2.06 -0.04 -0.27
CA VAL A 205 0.65 -0.17 -0.64
C VAL A 205 0.52 -0.65 -2.08
N ILE A 206 -0.31 -1.65 -2.32
CA ILE A 206 -0.85 -1.99 -3.63
C ILE A 206 -2.18 -1.26 -3.78
N ASP A 207 -2.26 -0.34 -4.75
CA ASP A 207 -3.47 0.38 -5.12
C ASP A 207 -3.88 0.16 -6.58
N GLY A 208 -3.20 -0.72 -7.30
CA GLY A 208 -3.65 -1.18 -8.60
C GLY A 208 -3.09 -2.54 -9.01
N CYS A 209 -3.76 -3.21 -9.95
CA CYS A 209 -3.31 -4.45 -10.58
C CYS A 209 -3.69 -4.51 -12.05
N ARG A 210 -2.88 -5.19 -12.87
CA ARG A 210 -3.18 -5.47 -14.28
C ARG A 210 -2.45 -6.73 -14.77
N GLY A 211 -2.89 -7.27 -15.90
CA GLY A 211 -2.30 -8.48 -16.48
C GLY A 211 -2.60 -9.74 -15.66
N SER A 212 -1.87 -10.82 -15.95
CA SER A 212 -2.00 -12.12 -15.28
C SER A 212 -0.73 -12.95 -15.44
N GLY A 213 -0.54 -13.93 -14.55
CA GLY A 213 0.61 -14.85 -14.57
C GLY A 213 1.95 -14.12 -14.58
N ALA A 214 2.84 -14.49 -15.51
CA ALA A 214 4.16 -13.87 -15.63
C ALA A 214 4.12 -12.37 -15.95
N LEU A 215 3.00 -11.87 -16.48
CA LEU A 215 2.77 -10.46 -16.78
C LEU A 215 1.91 -9.76 -15.72
N PHE A 216 1.58 -10.41 -14.59
CA PHE A 216 0.84 -9.76 -13.52
C PHE A 216 1.68 -8.61 -12.90
N GLU A 217 1.10 -7.41 -12.92
CA GLU A 217 1.71 -6.20 -12.36
C GLU A 217 0.81 -5.60 -11.29
N THR A 218 1.45 -4.98 -10.29
CA THR A 218 0.78 -4.18 -9.27
C THR A 218 1.33 -2.76 -9.28
N HIS A 219 0.45 -1.76 -9.18
CA HIS A 219 0.87 -0.40 -8.87
C HIS A 219 1.16 -0.32 -7.38
N CYS A 220 2.31 0.23 -7.04
CA CYS A 220 2.86 0.27 -5.70
C CYS A 220 3.12 1.72 -5.27
N ASN A 221 2.60 2.10 -4.11
CA ASN A 221 3.00 3.29 -3.38
C ASN A 221 3.95 2.88 -2.25
N LEU A 222 5.22 3.31 -2.33
CA LEU A 222 6.29 2.83 -1.46
C LEU A 222 6.34 3.55 -0.10
N GLY A 223 5.49 4.56 0.11
CA GLY A 223 5.56 5.41 1.31
C GLY A 223 6.85 6.22 1.38
N TRP A 224 7.41 6.56 0.20
CA TRP A 224 8.63 7.35 0.04
C TRP A 224 8.37 8.75 -0.51
N GLY A 225 7.20 9.32 -0.21
CA GLY A 225 6.81 10.61 -0.76
C GLY A 225 6.66 10.60 -2.27
N GLY A 226 6.12 9.52 -2.85
CA GLY A 226 5.98 9.38 -4.30
C GLY A 226 7.27 8.99 -5.03
N ARG A 227 8.42 8.91 -4.34
CA ARG A 227 9.65 8.40 -4.95
C ARG A 227 9.48 6.91 -5.25
N ASP A 228 9.79 6.55 -6.49
CA ASP A 228 9.71 5.20 -7.03
C ASP A 228 8.30 4.59 -7.04
N ASP A 229 7.24 5.35 -6.78
CA ASP A 229 5.87 4.83 -6.94
C ASP A 229 5.62 4.46 -8.41
N GLY A 230 4.97 3.32 -8.66
CA GLY A 230 4.72 2.86 -10.03
C GLY A 230 4.30 1.40 -10.18
N TRP A 231 4.23 0.95 -11.43
CA TRP A 231 3.86 -0.42 -11.79
C TRP A 231 5.06 -1.36 -11.74
N TYR A 232 4.92 -2.46 -11.01
CA TYR A 232 5.95 -3.49 -10.87
C TYR A 232 5.40 -4.87 -11.21
N ARG A 233 6.22 -5.71 -11.85
CA ARG A 233 5.93 -7.14 -12.04
C ARG A 233 5.94 -7.82 -10.67
N PHE A 234 4.78 -8.30 -10.22
CA PHE A 234 4.58 -8.73 -8.84
C PHE A 234 5.50 -9.90 -8.44
N TRP A 235 5.73 -10.81 -9.38
CA TRP A 235 6.55 -12.02 -9.21
C TRP A 235 8.04 -11.83 -9.56
N GLN A 236 8.47 -10.59 -9.83
CA GLN A 236 9.87 -10.25 -10.11
C GLN A 236 10.45 -9.39 -8.97
N PRO A 237 11.77 -9.20 -8.93
CA PRO A 237 12.39 -8.24 -8.04
C PRO A 237 11.82 -6.82 -8.24
N ILE A 238 11.52 -6.13 -7.14
CA ILE A 238 11.15 -4.71 -7.17
C ILE A 238 12.45 -3.90 -7.10
N VAL A 239 12.82 -3.28 -8.20
CA VAL A 239 14.03 -2.43 -8.30
C VAL A 239 13.66 -0.98 -8.08
N THR A 240 14.33 -0.31 -7.15
CA THR A 240 14.07 1.08 -6.76
C THR A 240 15.36 1.87 -6.72
N SER A 241 15.27 3.19 -6.57
CA SER A 241 16.44 4.06 -6.40
C SER A 241 17.17 3.83 -5.07
N LEU A 242 16.53 3.17 -4.10
CA LEU A 242 17.07 2.91 -2.76
C LEU A 242 17.50 1.44 -2.54
N GLY A 243 17.33 0.59 -3.55
CA GLY A 243 17.72 -0.82 -3.48
C GLY A 243 16.73 -1.74 -4.18
N THR A 244 16.91 -3.05 -3.97
CA THR A 244 16.17 -4.08 -4.71
C THR A 244 15.58 -5.11 -3.75
N PHE A 245 14.27 -5.30 -3.84
CA PHE A 245 13.55 -6.33 -3.09
C PHE A 245 13.43 -7.60 -3.93
N ASN A 246 14.44 -8.47 -3.82
CA ASN A 246 14.65 -9.64 -4.68
C ASN A 246 14.26 -10.98 -4.06
N GLN A 247 13.86 -11.04 -2.79
CA GLN A 247 13.40 -12.30 -2.21
C GLN A 247 12.03 -12.69 -2.81
N PRO A 248 11.76 -13.98 -3.05
CA PRO A 248 10.49 -14.42 -3.64
C PRO A 248 9.31 -14.36 -2.67
N GLU A 249 9.58 -14.33 -1.35
CA GLU A 249 8.54 -14.21 -0.35
C GLU A 249 7.82 -12.84 -0.45
N ARG A 250 6.49 -12.91 -0.47
CA ARG A 250 5.58 -11.77 -0.60
C ARG A 250 4.43 -12.00 0.37
N TRP A 251 4.11 -11.00 1.19
CA TRP A 251 2.96 -11.07 2.09
C TRP A 251 1.98 -9.97 1.71
N VAL A 252 0.76 -10.34 1.36
CA VAL A 252 -0.32 -9.38 1.05
C VAL A 252 -1.34 -9.37 2.17
N LEU A 253 -1.66 -8.19 2.67
CA LEU A 253 -2.61 -7.97 3.75
C LEU A 253 -3.71 -7.03 3.26
N ALA A 254 -4.92 -7.56 3.15
CA ALA A 254 -6.11 -6.75 2.98
C ALA A 254 -6.58 -6.19 4.32
N VAL A 255 -6.95 -4.92 4.29
CA VAL A 255 -7.69 -4.24 5.35
C VAL A 255 -9.13 -4.09 4.88
N ARG A 256 -10.07 -4.62 5.66
CA ARG A 256 -11.50 -4.63 5.32
C ARG A 256 -12.23 -3.88 6.43
N PRO A 257 -12.60 -2.61 6.19
CA PRO A 257 -13.46 -1.88 7.13
C PRO A 257 -14.71 -2.70 7.45
N ALA A 258 -15.22 -2.61 8.68
CA ALA A 258 -16.56 -3.11 8.93
C ALA A 258 -17.52 -2.38 7.96
N THR A 259 -18.39 -3.12 7.29
CA THR A 259 -19.50 -2.50 6.56
C THR A 259 -20.25 -1.61 7.54
N ALA A 260 -20.51 -0.35 7.15
CA ALA A 260 -21.41 0.49 7.93
C ALA A 260 -22.71 -0.30 8.17
N PRO A 261 -23.22 -0.34 9.41
CA PRO A 261 -24.49 -1.00 9.71
C PRO A 261 -25.63 -0.42 8.87
#